data_AF-A0ABD0M1P3-F1
#
_entry.id   AF-A0ABD0M1P3-F1
#
_cell.length_a   1.000
_cell.length_b   1.000
_cell.length_c   1.000
_cell.angle_alpha   90.00
_cell.angle_beta   90.00
_cell.angle_gamma   90.00
#
_symmetry.space_group_name_H-M   'P 1'
#
loop_
_entity.id
_entity.type
_entity.pdbx_description
1 polymer ?
#
loop_
_entity_poly.entity_id
_entity_poly.type
_entity_poly.pdbx_seq_one_letter_code
_entity_poly.pdbx_strand_id
1 'polypeptide(L)'
;MYAWPLLETVFSEVLTREEWLILWDHVISNPPGFLLMLTAAYSICARGPLMQCREMDDFQYFFHHRNAVDVRQVVKEAYRLSEATPDELHPNNKLMPFSPLTHGQYPVFNKYPKFIVDYQIQERERIRQEEMEYLRKRQLSLDAQRMTLRRQQEEEQWYHQQALLLEAEEKRRQMISQEEQKLADQRQRLTAMHREVKLKELQLLDAARRKFLHFQKQQREAELRRLDDEMQRKALLRDQETQAAIEEAEIRNLELQLQKKMFEQELQREFAVSSLGLRSEEDVERKQSELEQRIQRRLQDAERERELEVRKMMQQQLAGATQRNVDMWAGKEMEHRFRMDHLEREARQVQLAKLSTQNRALEQEVHDLMHRCEEDKDHETEAGLRELALDKEERGQDSVRRLATMESEVLTGRQHTHNLASRGVDDRKHVGWNASLHDSNTMASLDDHGDELPSRVKFERDRRMFDEQEMELLKEVRRLRQKLATDNRNKRPPPLSAAGDC
;
A
#
# COMPACT_ATOMS: atom_id res chain seq x y z
N MET A 1 -49.77 -40.44 72.34
CA MET A 1 -49.68 -41.85 72.81
C MET A 1 -50.32 -41.93 74.20
N TYR A 2 -49.77 -42.67 75.17
CA TYR A 2 -50.47 -43.27 76.33
C TYR A 2 -51.56 -42.48 77.07
N ALA A 3 -51.38 -41.19 77.35
CA ALA A 3 -52.37 -40.38 78.09
C ALA A 3 -53.20 -39.43 77.21
N TRP A 4 -52.75 -39.13 75.99
CA TRP A 4 -53.28 -38.00 75.22
C TRP A 4 -54.69 -38.24 74.64
N PRO A 5 -55.03 -39.38 74.00
CA PRO A 5 -56.38 -39.62 73.48
C PRO A 5 -57.48 -39.49 74.54
N LEU A 6 -57.21 -39.97 75.76
CA LEU A 6 -58.13 -39.87 76.91
C LEU A 6 -58.32 -38.41 77.37
N LEU A 7 -57.29 -37.56 77.24
CA LEU A 7 -57.34 -36.16 77.65
C LEU A 7 -57.89 -35.24 76.55
N GLU A 8 -57.60 -35.51 75.28
CA GLU A 8 -58.13 -34.78 74.12
C GLU A 8 -59.65 -34.94 74.01
N THR A 9 -60.14 -36.16 74.21
CA THR A 9 -61.58 -36.51 74.15
C THR A 9 -62.28 -36.36 75.51
N VAL A 10 -61.52 -36.08 76.58
CA VAL A 10 -61.92 -36.18 77.99
C VAL A 10 -62.78 -37.42 78.27
N PHE A 11 -62.24 -38.60 77.93
CA PHE A 11 -62.84 -39.93 78.07
C PHE A 11 -64.14 -40.19 77.27
N SER A 12 -64.62 -39.28 76.42
CA SER A 12 -65.94 -39.39 75.78
C SER A 12 -66.06 -40.50 74.73
N GLU A 13 -64.96 -40.88 74.07
CA GLU A 13 -64.92 -42.02 73.12
C GLU A 13 -64.96 -43.37 73.84
N VAL A 14 -64.32 -43.44 75.01
CA VAL A 14 -63.98 -44.69 75.72
C VAL A 14 -65.06 -45.12 76.72
N LEU A 15 -65.94 -44.21 77.14
CA LEU A 15 -67.02 -44.46 78.10
C LEU A 15 -68.41 -44.38 77.45
N THR A 16 -69.42 -44.91 78.15
CA THR A 16 -70.83 -44.57 77.86
C THR A 16 -71.20 -43.22 78.47
N ARG A 17 -72.34 -42.64 78.03
CA ARG A 17 -72.80 -41.32 78.50
C ARG A 17 -73.03 -41.28 80.02
N GLU A 18 -73.55 -42.34 80.61
CA GLU A 18 -73.88 -42.40 82.04
C GLU A 18 -72.61 -42.48 82.90
N GLU A 19 -71.68 -43.34 82.51
CA GLU A 19 -70.34 -43.46 83.11
C GLU A 19 -69.54 -42.17 82.99
N TRP A 20 -69.61 -41.50 81.83
CA TRP A 20 -68.94 -40.23 81.56
C TRP A 20 -69.48 -39.10 82.44
N LEU A 21 -70.81 -39.04 82.68
CA LEU A 21 -71.40 -38.07 83.61
C LEU A 21 -70.95 -38.32 85.06
N ILE A 22 -70.99 -39.58 85.52
CA ILE A 22 -70.48 -39.96 86.86
C ILE A 22 -69.00 -39.55 87.01
N LEU A 23 -68.19 -39.76 85.97
CA LEU A 23 -66.79 -39.36 85.94
C LEU A 23 -66.64 -37.83 86.04
N TRP A 24 -67.46 -37.07 85.32
CA TRP A 24 -67.38 -35.61 85.30
C TRP A 24 -67.84 -34.93 86.59
N ASP A 25 -68.80 -35.50 87.31
CA ASP A 25 -69.15 -35.05 88.67
C ASP A 25 -67.92 -35.05 89.59
N HIS A 26 -67.09 -36.09 89.49
CA HIS A 26 -65.82 -36.18 90.22
C HIS A 26 -64.72 -35.27 89.64
N VAL A 27 -64.65 -35.04 88.33
CA VAL A 27 -63.64 -34.13 87.73
C VAL A 27 -63.91 -32.67 88.11
N ILE A 28 -65.16 -32.21 88.12
CA ILE A 28 -65.52 -30.83 88.48
C ILE A 28 -65.40 -30.59 89.99
N SER A 29 -65.69 -31.60 90.81
CA SER A 29 -65.62 -31.49 92.28
C SER A 29 -64.20 -31.50 92.86
N ASN A 30 -63.17 -31.73 92.04
CA ASN A 30 -61.78 -31.83 92.45
C ASN A 30 -60.87 -30.81 91.72
N PRO A 31 -59.63 -30.56 92.19
CA PRO A 31 -58.65 -29.77 91.47
C PRO A 31 -58.31 -30.37 90.08
N PRO A 32 -57.90 -29.56 89.08
CA PRO A 32 -57.60 -30.04 87.72
C PRO A 32 -56.60 -31.19 87.61
N GLY A 33 -55.70 -31.35 88.59
CA GLY A 33 -54.76 -32.47 88.64
C GLY A 33 -55.42 -33.84 88.82
N PHE A 34 -56.66 -33.89 89.33
CA PHE A 34 -57.42 -35.14 89.48
C PHE A 34 -57.70 -35.82 88.13
N LEU A 35 -57.86 -35.05 87.04
CA LEU A 35 -58.04 -35.61 85.68
C LEU A 35 -56.81 -36.44 85.23
N LEU A 36 -55.61 -36.08 85.69
CA LEU A 36 -54.38 -36.83 85.42
C LEU A 36 -54.29 -38.09 86.29
N MET A 37 -54.67 -38.01 87.58
CA MET A 37 -54.77 -39.20 88.46
C MET A 37 -55.78 -40.21 87.92
N LEU A 38 -56.90 -39.72 87.39
CA LEU A 38 -57.96 -40.48 86.76
C LEU A 38 -57.50 -41.16 85.45
N THR A 39 -56.64 -40.51 84.67
CA THR A 39 -56.00 -41.10 83.47
C THR A 39 -55.03 -42.22 83.83
N ALA A 40 -54.28 -42.07 84.93
CA ALA A 40 -53.44 -43.13 85.48
C ALA A 40 -54.30 -44.28 86.04
N ALA A 41 -55.35 -43.99 86.81
CA ALA A 41 -56.27 -44.97 87.37
C ALA A 41 -56.97 -45.81 86.30
N TYR A 42 -57.47 -45.16 85.23
CA TYR A 42 -58.07 -45.86 84.09
C TYR A 42 -57.08 -46.85 83.47
N SER A 43 -55.83 -46.42 83.24
CA SER A 43 -54.76 -47.26 82.70
C SER A 43 -54.37 -48.41 83.65
N ILE A 44 -54.49 -48.22 84.96
CA ILE A 44 -54.22 -49.25 85.98
C ILE A 44 -55.35 -50.29 86.04
N CYS A 45 -56.61 -49.87 85.98
CA CYS A 45 -57.75 -50.80 85.85
C CYS A 45 -57.71 -51.55 84.51
N ALA A 46 -57.32 -50.88 83.43
CA ALA A 46 -57.11 -51.45 82.10
C ALA A 46 -55.84 -52.30 81.94
N ARG A 47 -55.05 -52.52 83.01
CA ARG A 47 -53.74 -53.20 82.94
C ARG A 47 -53.81 -54.59 82.31
N GLY A 48 -54.90 -55.34 82.49
CA GLY A 48 -55.07 -56.68 81.91
C GLY A 48 -54.96 -56.66 80.37
N PRO A 49 -55.90 -56.00 79.67
CA PRO A 49 -55.83 -55.79 78.22
C PRO A 49 -54.56 -55.07 77.75
N LEU A 50 -54.13 -54.00 78.42
CA LEU A 50 -52.96 -53.20 77.99
C LEU A 50 -51.64 -54.00 78.03
N MET A 51 -51.53 -55.03 78.87
CA MET A 51 -50.37 -55.94 78.89
C MET A 51 -50.45 -57.06 77.83
N GLN A 52 -51.53 -57.13 77.04
CA GLN A 52 -51.72 -58.11 75.96
C GLN A 52 -51.53 -57.50 74.56
N CYS A 53 -51.76 -56.19 74.40
CA CYS A 53 -51.41 -55.43 73.20
C CYS A 53 -49.93 -55.61 72.83
N ARG A 54 -49.64 -55.88 71.55
CA ARG A 54 -48.26 -56.13 71.06
C ARG A 54 -47.82 -55.13 70.00
N GLU A 55 -48.75 -54.57 69.25
CA GLU A 55 -48.48 -53.60 68.19
C GLU A 55 -48.92 -52.19 68.63
N MET A 56 -48.32 -51.16 68.04
CA MET A 56 -48.64 -49.77 68.38
C MET A 56 -50.08 -49.39 68.01
N ASP A 57 -50.64 -50.08 67.03
CA ASP A 57 -52.01 -49.86 66.56
C ASP A 57 -53.05 -50.52 67.47
N ASP A 58 -52.71 -51.63 68.16
CA ASP A 58 -53.54 -52.20 69.25
C ASP A 58 -53.76 -51.15 70.35
N PHE A 59 -52.68 -50.46 70.76
CA PHE A 59 -52.73 -49.44 71.80
C PHE A 59 -53.52 -48.20 71.36
N GLN A 60 -53.36 -47.75 70.12
CA GLN A 60 -54.17 -46.65 69.58
C GLN A 60 -55.65 -47.04 69.54
N TYR A 61 -55.97 -48.24 69.01
CA TYR A 61 -57.33 -48.75 68.97
C TYR A 61 -57.96 -48.80 70.37
N PHE A 62 -57.25 -49.35 71.37
CA PHE A 62 -57.72 -49.45 72.75
C PHE A 62 -58.12 -48.09 73.35
N PHE A 63 -57.32 -47.04 73.15
CA PHE A 63 -57.59 -45.72 73.73
C PHE A 63 -58.60 -44.85 72.96
N HIS A 64 -59.07 -45.30 71.79
CA HIS A 64 -60.11 -44.65 70.98
C HIS A 64 -61.45 -45.43 70.94
N HIS A 65 -61.54 -46.57 71.65
CA HIS A 65 -62.74 -47.42 71.66
C HIS A 65 -63.20 -47.75 73.09
N ARG A 66 -64.46 -48.19 73.23
CA ARG A 66 -65.03 -48.56 74.53
C ARG A 66 -64.50 -49.90 75.02
N ASN A 67 -64.05 -49.92 76.28
CA ASN A 67 -63.50 -51.11 76.94
C ASN A 67 -64.32 -51.46 78.20
N ALA A 68 -64.34 -52.74 78.56
CA ALA A 68 -65.03 -53.23 79.76
C ALA A 68 -64.25 -52.90 81.05
N VAL A 69 -64.35 -51.65 81.51
CA VAL A 69 -63.67 -51.12 82.70
C VAL A 69 -64.68 -50.45 83.62
N ASP A 70 -64.85 -50.93 84.86
CA ASP A 70 -65.78 -50.31 85.82
C ASP A 70 -65.30 -48.92 86.24
N VAL A 71 -66.01 -47.88 85.82
CA VAL A 71 -65.70 -46.49 86.17
C VAL A 71 -65.82 -46.23 87.68
N ARG A 72 -66.65 -46.99 88.42
CA ARG A 72 -66.71 -46.90 89.89
C ARG A 72 -65.44 -47.44 90.56
N GLN A 73 -64.76 -48.40 89.93
CA GLN A 73 -63.43 -48.85 90.35
C GLN A 73 -62.36 -47.83 89.95
N VAL A 74 -62.40 -47.31 88.72
CA VAL A 74 -61.46 -46.27 88.24
C VAL A 74 -61.48 -45.03 89.13
N VAL A 75 -62.66 -44.53 89.51
CA VAL A 75 -62.79 -43.38 90.42
C VAL A 75 -62.20 -43.69 91.80
N LYS A 76 -62.44 -44.88 92.37
CA LYS A 76 -61.84 -45.28 93.66
C LYS A 76 -60.32 -45.34 93.60
N GLU A 77 -59.76 -45.92 92.54
CA GLU A 77 -58.31 -45.94 92.34
C GLU A 77 -57.76 -44.52 92.07
N ALA A 78 -58.51 -43.62 91.41
CA ALA A 78 -58.10 -42.23 91.22
C ALA A 78 -58.00 -41.44 92.53
N TYR A 79 -58.97 -41.58 93.44
CA TYR A 79 -58.90 -41.01 94.80
C TYR A 79 -57.73 -41.61 95.58
N ARG A 80 -57.58 -42.95 95.58
CA ARG A 80 -56.45 -43.65 96.22
C ARG A 80 -55.09 -43.17 95.70
N LEU A 81 -54.95 -42.93 94.40
CA LEU A 81 -53.73 -42.36 93.82
C LEU A 81 -53.50 -40.91 94.25
N SER A 82 -54.56 -40.10 94.37
CA SER A 82 -54.46 -38.73 94.88
C SER A 82 -54.02 -38.69 96.34
N GLU A 83 -54.57 -39.57 97.18
CA GLU A 83 -54.22 -39.69 98.61
C GLU A 83 -52.83 -40.30 98.86
N ALA A 84 -52.39 -41.23 98.00
CA ALA A 84 -51.10 -41.92 98.13
C ALA A 84 -49.92 -41.20 97.45
N THR A 85 -50.15 -40.12 96.69
CA THR A 85 -49.09 -39.36 96.01
C THR A 85 -48.58 -38.22 96.89
N PRO A 86 -47.28 -38.16 97.24
CA PRO A 86 -46.71 -37.04 97.98
C PRO A 86 -46.85 -35.70 97.24
N ASP A 87 -47.00 -34.60 97.99
CA ASP A 87 -47.24 -33.25 97.45
C ASP A 87 -46.23 -32.82 96.37
N GLU A 88 -44.95 -33.17 96.53
CA GLU A 88 -43.88 -32.87 95.56
C GLU A 88 -44.18 -33.38 94.14
N LEU A 89 -44.89 -34.51 94.06
CA LEU A 89 -45.26 -35.19 92.81
C LEU A 89 -46.72 -34.95 92.41
N HIS A 90 -47.55 -34.38 93.28
CA HIS A 90 -48.98 -34.21 93.02
C HIS A 90 -49.22 -33.20 91.86
N PRO A 91 -49.98 -33.56 90.81
CA PRO A 91 -50.16 -32.69 89.64
C PRO A 91 -50.79 -31.31 89.91
N ASN A 92 -51.38 -31.09 91.09
CA ASN A 92 -51.94 -29.81 91.52
C ASN A 92 -50.85 -28.73 91.59
N ASN A 93 -49.61 -29.09 91.89
CA ASN A 93 -48.47 -28.16 91.95
C ASN A 93 -47.93 -27.78 90.55
N LYS A 94 -48.52 -28.28 89.46
CA LYS A 94 -48.16 -27.96 88.07
C LYS A 94 -49.30 -27.32 87.26
N LEU A 95 -50.54 -27.39 87.74
CA LEU A 95 -51.73 -26.87 87.06
C LEU A 95 -52.36 -25.73 87.86
N MET A 96 -52.80 -24.67 87.18
CA MET A 96 -53.61 -23.63 87.82
C MET A 96 -55.01 -24.18 88.11
N PRO A 97 -55.67 -23.82 89.23
CA PRO A 97 -57.03 -24.24 89.52
C PRO A 97 -58.04 -23.73 88.49
N PHE A 98 -59.23 -24.35 88.43
CA PHE A 98 -60.31 -23.89 87.56
C PHE A 98 -60.71 -22.45 87.89
N SER A 99 -60.46 -21.53 86.96
CA SER A 99 -60.88 -20.13 87.04
C SER A 99 -62.13 -19.89 86.17
N PRO A 100 -63.19 -19.22 86.68
CA PRO A 100 -64.34 -18.88 85.85
C PRO A 100 -63.93 -17.91 84.73
N LEU A 101 -64.60 -18.00 83.58
CA LEU A 101 -64.41 -17.06 82.48
C LEU A 101 -64.97 -15.68 82.84
N THR A 102 -64.29 -14.63 82.40
CA THR A 102 -64.75 -13.24 82.50
C THR A 102 -66.03 -13.04 81.68
N HIS A 103 -67.05 -12.41 82.28
CA HIS A 103 -68.35 -12.26 81.64
C HIS A 103 -68.28 -11.22 80.51
N GLY A 104 -68.74 -11.59 79.31
CA GLY A 104 -68.80 -10.71 78.13
C GLY A 104 -67.48 -10.47 77.39
N GLN A 105 -66.32 -10.89 77.91
CA GLN A 105 -65.02 -10.76 77.24
C GLN A 105 -64.13 -11.98 77.51
N TYR A 106 -63.42 -12.47 76.50
CA TYR A 106 -62.40 -13.51 76.68
C TYR A 106 -61.08 -12.91 77.19
N PRO A 107 -60.36 -13.59 78.10
CA PRO A 107 -59.04 -13.14 78.57
C PRO A 107 -57.98 -13.24 77.47
N VAL A 108 -56.99 -12.34 77.49
CA VAL A 108 -55.91 -12.28 76.49
C VAL A 108 -55.01 -13.53 76.57
N PHE A 109 -55.18 -14.44 75.61
CA PHE A 109 -54.49 -15.73 75.58
C PHE A 109 -53.11 -15.65 74.92
N ASN A 110 -52.06 -15.49 75.74
CA ASN A 110 -50.66 -15.44 75.29
C ASN A 110 -49.91 -16.79 75.39
N LYS A 111 -50.61 -17.92 75.62
CA LYS A 111 -50.02 -19.25 75.84
C LYS A 111 -49.99 -20.13 74.57
N TYR A 112 -49.77 -19.54 73.39
CA TYR A 112 -49.62 -20.27 72.12
C TYR A 112 -48.14 -20.55 71.77
N PRO A 113 -47.83 -21.56 70.93
CA PRO A 113 -46.44 -21.87 70.54
C PRO A 113 -45.83 -20.82 69.60
N LYS A 114 -45.31 -19.73 70.16
CA LYS A 114 -44.75 -18.57 69.42
C LYS A 114 -43.81 -18.96 68.28
N PHE A 115 -42.86 -19.86 68.54
CA PHE A 115 -41.88 -20.35 67.56
C PHE A 115 -42.50 -20.79 66.22
N ILE A 116 -43.66 -21.45 66.23
CA ILE A 116 -44.32 -21.91 64.99
C ILE A 116 -44.87 -20.71 64.20
N VAL A 117 -45.47 -19.75 64.91
CA VAL A 117 -46.02 -18.52 64.31
C VAL A 117 -44.90 -17.62 63.79
N ASP A 118 -43.83 -17.44 64.58
CA ASP A 118 -42.67 -16.64 64.23
C ASP A 118 -41.96 -17.21 62.99
N TYR A 119 -41.80 -18.54 62.91
CA TYR A 119 -41.25 -19.22 61.73
C TYR A 119 -42.14 -19.03 60.48
N GLN A 120 -43.46 -19.17 60.58
CA GLN A 120 -44.39 -18.94 59.47
C GLN A 120 -44.35 -17.48 58.96
N ILE A 121 -44.16 -16.51 59.86
CA ILE A 121 -43.97 -15.10 59.50
C ILE A 121 -42.64 -14.89 58.76
N GLN A 122 -41.55 -15.49 59.25
CA GLN A 122 -40.22 -15.39 58.61
C GLN A 122 -40.20 -16.00 57.21
N GLU A 123 -40.74 -17.21 57.03
CA GLU A 123 -40.77 -17.86 55.71
C GLU A 123 -41.63 -17.08 54.71
N ARG A 124 -42.76 -16.48 55.15
CA ARG A 124 -43.61 -15.63 54.31
C ARG A 124 -42.88 -14.35 53.86
N GLU A 125 -42.17 -13.68 54.76
CA GLU A 125 -41.42 -12.46 54.42
C GLU A 125 -40.19 -12.78 53.56
N ARG A 126 -39.58 -13.96 53.73
CA ARG A 126 -38.54 -14.48 52.85
C ARG A 126 -39.06 -14.70 51.42
N ILE A 127 -40.18 -15.42 51.24
CA ILE A 127 -40.80 -15.64 49.92
C ILE A 127 -41.07 -14.30 49.23
N ARG A 128 -41.61 -13.32 49.95
CA ARG A 128 -41.86 -11.96 49.46
C ARG A 128 -40.59 -11.23 49.00
N GLN A 129 -39.45 -11.44 49.68
CA GLN A 129 -38.15 -10.90 49.27
C GLN A 129 -37.63 -11.59 48.00
N GLU A 130 -37.75 -12.92 47.91
CA GLU A 130 -37.37 -13.69 46.72
C GLU A 130 -38.23 -13.30 45.49
N GLU A 131 -39.54 -13.07 45.64
CA GLU A 131 -40.41 -12.51 44.61
C GLU A 131 -39.98 -11.11 44.14
N MET A 132 -39.70 -10.21 45.09
CA MET A 132 -39.24 -8.85 44.79
C MET A 132 -37.89 -8.83 44.05
N GLU A 133 -36.98 -9.76 44.39
CA GLU A 133 -35.75 -9.95 43.62
C GLU A 133 -36.01 -10.53 42.23
N TYR A 134 -36.90 -11.52 42.11
CA TYR A 134 -37.26 -12.10 40.81
C TYR A 134 -37.83 -11.05 39.86
N LEU A 135 -38.74 -10.18 40.33
CA LEU A 135 -39.30 -9.08 39.55
C LEU A 135 -38.23 -8.07 39.11
N ARG A 136 -37.29 -7.70 39.99
CA ARG A 136 -36.14 -6.84 39.63
C ARG A 136 -35.24 -7.49 38.57
N LYS A 137 -34.89 -8.77 38.72
CA LYS A 137 -34.09 -9.54 37.76
C LYS A 137 -34.82 -9.67 36.41
N ARG A 138 -36.14 -9.86 36.42
CA ARG A 138 -37.00 -9.89 35.23
C ARG A 138 -37.00 -8.55 34.49
N GLN A 139 -37.13 -7.44 35.21
CA GLN A 139 -37.07 -6.09 34.61
C GLN A 139 -35.71 -5.81 33.98
N LEU A 140 -34.61 -6.06 34.70
CA LEU A 140 -33.25 -5.87 34.17
C LEU A 140 -32.99 -6.71 32.90
N SER A 141 -33.54 -7.93 32.83
CA SER A 141 -33.47 -8.78 31.64
C SER A 141 -34.24 -8.19 30.45
N LEU A 142 -35.45 -7.68 30.67
CA LEU A 142 -36.25 -7.03 29.63
C LEU A 142 -35.62 -5.72 29.13
N ASP A 143 -35.05 -4.92 30.03
CA ASP A 143 -34.36 -3.68 29.65
C ASP A 143 -33.02 -3.96 28.95
N ALA A 144 -32.31 -5.03 29.31
CA ALA A 144 -31.16 -5.52 28.54
C ALA A 144 -31.58 -5.96 27.12
N GLN A 145 -32.67 -6.72 26.97
CA GLN A 145 -33.21 -7.13 25.66
C GLN A 145 -33.63 -5.93 24.78
N ARG A 146 -34.24 -4.90 25.39
CA ARG A 146 -34.57 -3.63 24.70
C ARG A 146 -33.31 -2.92 24.22
N MET A 147 -32.25 -2.90 25.01
CA MET A 147 -30.97 -2.26 24.63
C MET A 147 -30.20 -3.07 23.57
N THR A 148 -30.28 -4.40 23.55
CA THR A 148 -29.72 -5.19 22.44
C THR A 148 -30.49 -4.99 21.14
N LEU A 149 -31.83 -4.93 21.20
CA LEU A 149 -32.65 -4.67 20.00
C LEU A 149 -32.39 -3.28 19.41
N ARG A 150 -32.22 -2.26 20.25
CA ARG A 150 -31.83 -0.90 19.80
C ARG A 150 -30.47 -0.91 19.11
N ARG A 151 -29.47 -1.58 19.69
CA ARG A 151 -28.15 -1.71 19.06
C ARG A 151 -28.20 -2.44 17.72
N GLN A 152 -29.01 -3.49 17.60
CA GLN A 152 -29.21 -4.16 16.32
C GLN A 152 -29.80 -3.23 15.26
N GLN A 153 -30.79 -2.39 15.63
CA GLN A 153 -31.35 -1.38 14.73
C GLN A 153 -30.35 -0.26 14.37
N GLU A 154 -29.51 0.15 15.32
CA GLU A 154 -28.41 1.11 15.10
C GLU A 154 -27.33 0.51 14.17
N GLU A 155 -26.97 -0.76 14.35
CA GLU A 155 -26.03 -1.52 13.51
C GLU A 155 -26.59 -1.73 12.10
N GLU A 156 -27.85 -2.13 11.94
CA GLU A 156 -28.54 -2.26 10.63
C GLU A 156 -28.55 -0.92 9.87
N GLN A 157 -28.88 0.18 10.54
CA GLN A 157 -28.84 1.53 9.95
C GLN A 157 -27.40 1.92 9.55
N TRP A 158 -26.41 1.60 10.37
CA TRP A 158 -25.00 1.85 10.06
C TRP A 158 -24.52 1.03 8.85
N TYR A 159 -24.86 -0.26 8.77
CA TYR A 159 -24.56 -1.08 7.59
C TYR A 159 -25.25 -0.56 6.32
N HIS A 160 -26.48 -0.08 6.41
CA HIS A 160 -27.18 0.53 5.28
C HIS A 160 -26.51 1.83 4.79
N GLN A 161 -26.10 2.71 5.73
CA GLN A 161 -25.32 3.91 5.40
C GLN A 161 -23.96 3.56 4.78
N GLN A 162 -23.26 2.57 5.32
CA GLN A 162 -21.96 2.12 4.81
C GLN A 162 -22.06 1.51 3.41
N ALA A 163 -23.14 0.77 3.11
CA ALA A 163 -23.42 0.24 1.78
C ALA A 163 -23.69 1.38 0.78
N LEU A 164 -24.46 2.40 1.16
CA LEU A 164 -24.74 3.57 0.32
C LEU A 164 -23.46 4.39 0.02
N LEU A 165 -22.57 4.53 1.01
CA LEU A 165 -21.26 5.16 0.83
C LEU A 165 -20.37 4.37 -0.14
N LEU A 166 -20.37 3.04 -0.04
CA LEU A 166 -19.61 2.18 -0.95
C LEU A 166 -20.16 2.23 -2.39
N GLU A 167 -21.48 2.18 -2.57
CA GLU A 167 -22.12 2.33 -3.88
C GLU A 167 -21.82 3.71 -4.51
N ALA A 168 -21.79 4.78 -3.70
CA ALA A 168 -21.37 6.11 -4.14
C ALA A 168 -19.88 6.18 -4.50
N GLU A 169 -19.01 5.47 -3.79
CA GLU A 169 -17.59 5.36 -4.14
C GLU A 169 -17.37 4.56 -5.44
N GLU A 170 -18.09 3.46 -5.63
CA GLU A 170 -18.04 2.68 -6.87
C GLU A 170 -18.50 3.50 -8.08
N LYS A 171 -19.63 4.22 -7.97
CA LYS A 171 -20.09 5.16 -9.00
C LYS A 171 -19.04 6.23 -9.30
N ARG A 172 -18.38 6.78 -8.26
CA ARG A 172 -17.28 7.75 -8.42
C ARG A 172 -16.07 7.14 -9.14
N ARG A 173 -15.65 5.92 -8.77
CA ARG A 173 -14.54 5.19 -9.41
C ARG A 173 -14.84 4.88 -10.88
N GLN A 174 -16.09 4.49 -11.20
CA GLN A 174 -16.54 4.27 -12.57
C GLN A 174 -16.49 5.55 -13.41
N MET A 175 -16.99 6.68 -12.88
CA MET A 175 -16.91 7.98 -13.57
C MET A 175 -15.46 8.41 -13.81
N ILE A 176 -14.58 8.30 -12.80
CA ILE A 176 -13.15 8.61 -12.94
C ILE A 176 -12.52 7.74 -14.05
N SER A 177 -12.75 6.42 -14.03
CA SER A 177 -12.20 5.52 -15.05
C SER A 177 -12.67 5.84 -16.47
N GLN A 178 -13.92 6.27 -16.64
CA GLN A 178 -14.45 6.73 -17.94
C GLN A 178 -13.80 8.04 -18.41
N GLU A 179 -13.55 9.00 -17.51
CA GLU A 179 -12.82 10.23 -17.87
C GLU A 179 -11.33 9.97 -18.13
N GLU A 180 -10.69 9.07 -17.39
CA GLU A 180 -9.32 8.64 -17.63
C GLU A 180 -9.16 7.96 -19.00
N GLN A 181 -10.13 7.12 -19.40
CA GLN A 181 -10.18 6.54 -20.75
C GLN A 181 -10.32 7.62 -21.83
N LYS A 182 -11.22 8.60 -21.67
CA LYS A 182 -11.36 9.73 -22.60
C LYS A 182 -10.08 10.55 -22.71
N LEU A 183 -9.39 10.80 -21.60
CA LEU A 183 -8.12 11.52 -21.55
C LEU A 183 -6.96 10.71 -22.19
N ALA A 184 -6.95 9.39 -22.03
CA ALA A 184 -6.00 8.50 -22.71
C ALA A 184 -6.21 8.54 -24.23
N ASP A 185 -7.45 8.43 -24.69
CA ASP A 185 -7.87 8.58 -26.09
C ASP A 185 -7.42 9.92 -26.68
N GLN A 186 -7.66 11.02 -25.96
CA GLN A 186 -7.23 12.36 -26.38
C GLN A 186 -5.70 12.47 -26.48
N ARG A 187 -4.96 11.93 -25.50
CA ARG A 187 -3.48 11.88 -25.54
C ARG A 187 -2.97 11.03 -26.71
N GLN A 188 -3.62 9.91 -27.03
CA GLN A 188 -3.28 9.08 -28.17
C GLN A 188 -3.51 9.80 -29.50
N ARG A 189 -4.64 10.51 -29.64
CA ARG A 189 -4.94 11.34 -30.83
C ARG A 189 -3.95 12.51 -30.98
N LEU A 190 -3.62 13.21 -29.89
CA LEU A 190 -2.63 14.29 -29.90
C LEU A 190 -1.21 13.81 -30.23
N THR A 191 -0.79 12.65 -29.71
CA THR A 191 0.53 12.07 -30.05
C THR A 191 0.59 11.55 -31.49
N ALA A 192 -0.52 11.05 -32.05
CA ALA A 192 -0.62 10.74 -33.47
C ALA A 192 -0.51 12.01 -34.33
N MET A 193 -1.27 13.07 -34.01
CA MET A 193 -1.20 14.36 -34.70
C MET A 193 0.21 14.97 -34.63
N HIS A 194 0.88 14.93 -33.48
CA HIS A 194 2.25 15.40 -33.32
C HIS A 194 3.24 14.62 -34.22
N ARG A 195 3.09 13.29 -34.32
CA ARG A 195 3.88 12.47 -35.25
C ARG A 195 3.64 12.87 -36.71
N GLU A 196 2.39 13.10 -37.11
CA GLU A 196 2.08 13.59 -38.46
C GLU A 196 2.69 14.97 -38.76
N VAL A 197 2.63 15.91 -37.80
CA VAL A 197 3.25 17.24 -37.95
C VAL A 197 4.76 17.11 -38.10
N LYS A 198 5.43 16.32 -37.25
CA LYS A 198 6.88 16.09 -37.36
C LYS A 198 7.28 15.36 -38.66
N LEU A 199 6.45 14.45 -39.18
CA LEU A 199 6.67 13.84 -40.50
C LEU A 199 6.54 14.87 -41.64
N LYS A 200 5.57 15.78 -41.59
CA LYS A 200 5.40 16.87 -42.57
C LYS A 200 6.56 17.87 -42.50
N GLU A 201 7.02 18.21 -41.30
CA GLU A 201 8.20 19.06 -41.06
C GLU A 201 9.48 18.43 -41.66
N LEU A 202 9.73 17.15 -41.38
CA LEU A 202 10.85 16.41 -41.99
C LEU A 202 10.75 16.35 -43.51
N GLN A 203 9.56 16.12 -44.08
CA GLN A 203 9.35 16.13 -45.53
C GLN A 203 9.66 17.50 -46.17
N LEU A 204 9.35 18.61 -45.49
CA LEU A 204 9.69 19.95 -45.97
C LEU A 204 11.19 20.23 -45.91
N LEU A 205 11.86 19.83 -44.82
CA LEU A 205 13.32 19.93 -44.69
C LEU A 205 14.04 19.08 -45.75
N ASP A 206 13.56 17.86 -46.00
CA ASP A 206 14.12 16.95 -46.99
C ASP A 206 13.89 17.47 -48.42
N ALA A 207 12.73 18.08 -48.70
CA ALA A 207 12.46 18.77 -49.97
C ALA A 207 13.35 20.00 -50.17
N ALA A 208 13.62 20.78 -49.12
CA ALA A 208 14.56 21.90 -49.17
C ALA A 208 16.00 21.43 -49.42
N ARG A 209 16.45 20.40 -48.70
CA ARG A 209 17.77 19.76 -48.89
C ARG A 209 17.96 19.22 -50.31
N ARG A 210 16.94 18.54 -50.86
CA ARG A 210 16.96 18.03 -52.25
C ARG A 210 17.03 19.17 -53.28
N LYS A 211 16.31 20.29 -53.07
CA LYS A 211 16.42 21.48 -53.93
C LYS A 211 17.82 22.10 -53.87
N PHE A 212 18.39 22.25 -52.69
CA PHE A 212 19.76 22.77 -52.50
C PHE A 212 20.81 21.89 -53.20
N LEU A 213 20.77 20.57 -52.98
CA LEU A 213 21.67 19.62 -53.65
C LEU A 213 21.48 19.61 -55.17
N HIS A 214 20.26 19.79 -55.67
CA HIS A 214 20.01 19.90 -57.11
C HIS A 214 20.60 21.19 -57.70
N PHE A 215 20.44 22.33 -57.02
CA PHE A 215 21.06 23.60 -57.43
C PHE A 215 22.59 23.52 -57.41
N GLN A 216 23.19 22.96 -56.35
CA GLN A 216 24.63 22.74 -56.26
C GLN A 216 25.14 21.82 -57.38
N LYS A 217 24.39 20.76 -57.73
CA LYS A 217 24.71 19.88 -58.87
C LYS A 217 24.62 20.63 -60.20
N GLN A 218 23.59 21.44 -60.42
CA GLN A 218 23.46 22.28 -61.62
C GLN A 218 24.62 23.29 -61.74
N GLN A 219 25.03 23.92 -60.64
CA GLN A 219 26.18 24.83 -60.62
C GLN A 219 27.47 24.08 -61.01
N ARG A 220 27.75 22.92 -60.41
CA ARG A 220 28.92 22.11 -60.78
C ARG A 220 28.84 21.59 -62.22
N GLU A 221 27.67 21.24 -62.74
CA GLU A 221 27.49 20.88 -64.15
C GLU A 221 27.75 22.06 -65.10
N ALA A 222 27.39 23.29 -64.73
CA ALA A 222 27.68 24.48 -65.51
C ALA A 222 29.19 24.84 -65.48
N GLU A 223 29.83 24.71 -64.32
CA GLU A 223 31.28 24.86 -64.17
C GLU A 223 32.04 23.81 -64.99
N LEU A 224 31.62 22.54 -64.95
CA LEU A 224 32.19 21.47 -65.77
C LEU A 224 32.01 21.72 -67.27
N ARG A 225 30.80 22.08 -67.73
CA ARG A 225 30.59 22.42 -69.16
C ARG A 225 31.48 23.57 -69.63
N ARG A 226 31.70 24.59 -68.80
CA ARG A 226 32.63 25.67 -69.12
C ARG A 226 34.07 25.14 -69.24
N LEU A 227 34.50 24.26 -68.34
CA LEU A 227 35.82 23.63 -68.41
C LEU A 227 35.95 22.71 -69.62
N ASP A 228 34.90 21.98 -69.99
CA ASP A 228 34.84 21.18 -71.22
C ASP A 228 34.91 22.05 -72.48
N ASP A 229 34.20 23.19 -72.53
CA ASP A 229 34.32 24.17 -73.62
C ASP A 229 35.73 24.75 -73.73
N GLU A 230 36.37 25.09 -72.60
CA GLU A 230 37.76 25.56 -72.56
C GLU A 230 38.75 24.45 -72.95
N MET A 231 38.46 23.19 -72.62
CA MET A 231 39.27 22.03 -72.99
C MET A 231 39.12 21.69 -74.48
N GLN A 232 37.90 21.72 -75.02
CA GLN A 232 37.61 21.50 -76.45
C GLN A 232 38.28 22.57 -77.33
N ARG A 233 38.29 23.84 -76.89
CA ARG A 233 39.04 24.90 -77.59
C ARG A 233 40.54 24.63 -77.60
N LYS A 234 41.11 24.15 -76.48
CA LYS A 234 42.53 23.75 -76.40
C LYS A 234 42.84 22.46 -77.16
N ALA A 235 41.88 21.55 -77.28
CA ALA A 235 41.98 20.36 -78.12
C ALA A 235 42.00 20.76 -79.59
N LEU A 236 41.04 21.58 -80.05
CA LEU A 236 40.99 22.08 -81.44
C LEU A 236 42.29 22.82 -81.85
N LEU A 237 42.86 23.62 -80.94
CA LEU A 237 44.15 24.28 -81.18
C LEU A 237 45.30 23.25 -81.31
N ARG A 238 45.33 22.22 -80.47
CA ARG A 238 46.30 21.11 -80.59
C ARG A 238 46.08 20.23 -81.81
N ASP A 239 44.84 20.05 -82.23
CA ASP A 239 44.50 19.32 -83.45
C ASP A 239 45.00 20.11 -84.67
N GLN A 240 44.89 21.44 -84.65
CA GLN A 240 45.49 22.33 -85.66
C GLN A 240 47.04 22.32 -85.61
N GLU A 241 47.65 22.37 -84.42
CA GLU A 241 49.11 22.25 -84.24
C GLU A 241 49.63 20.89 -84.73
N THR A 242 48.91 19.80 -84.46
CA THR A 242 49.29 18.45 -84.91
C THR A 242 48.98 18.21 -86.38
N GLN A 243 47.94 18.81 -86.95
CA GLN A 243 47.70 18.82 -88.39
C GLN A 243 48.82 19.56 -89.13
N ALA A 244 49.25 20.73 -88.65
CA ALA A 244 50.42 21.42 -89.20
C ALA A 244 51.71 20.57 -89.07
N ALA A 245 51.92 19.89 -87.94
CA ALA A 245 53.05 18.98 -87.77
C ALA A 245 52.96 17.72 -88.65
N ILE A 246 51.75 17.26 -88.99
CA ILE A 246 51.51 16.18 -89.96
C ILE A 246 51.80 16.68 -91.38
N GLU A 247 51.37 17.89 -91.76
CA GLU A 247 51.70 18.48 -93.07
C GLU A 247 53.22 18.69 -93.24
N GLU A 248 53.92 19.18 -92.21
CA GLU A 248 55.38 19.23 -92.18
C GLU A 248 56.02 17.83 -92.29
N ALA A 249 55.47 16.84 -91.57
CA ALA A 249 55.94 15.46 -91.63
C ALA A 249 55.63 14.79 -92.97
N GLU A 250 54.56 15.16 -93.66
CA GLU A 250 54.21 14.67 -95.01
C GLU A 250 55.10 15.28 -96.08
N ILE A 251 55.42 16.58 -96.00
CA ILE A 251 56.45 17.20 -96.84
C ILE A 251 57.78 16.45 -96.66
N ARG A 252 58.19 16.19 -95.41
CA ARG A 252 59.40 15.43 -95.08
C ARG A 252 59.32 13.95 -95.48
N ASN A 253 58.13 13.37 -95.50
CA ASN A 253 57.88 12.01 -96.00
C ASN A 253 57.99 11.97 -97.53
N LEU A 254 57.60 13.01 -98.26
CA LEU A 254 57.83 13.13 -99.70
C LEU A 254 59.33 13.26 -100.03
N GLU A 255 60.09 14.04 -99.24
CA GLU A 255 61.57 14.05 -99.32
C GLU A 255 62.16 12.65 -99.07
N LEU A 256 61.72 11.97 -98.02
CA LEU A 256 62.18 10.61 -97.68
C LEU A 256 61.68 9.54 -98.67
N GLN A 257 60.56 9.73 -99.36
CA GLN A 257 60.06 8.81 -100.39
C GLN A 257 60.81 8.96 -101.71
N LEU A 258 61.29 10.17 -102.04
CA LEU A 258 62.25 10.36 -103.12
C LEU A 258 63.55 9.60 -102.83
N GLN A 259 64.04 9.64 -101.59
CA GLN A 259 65.20 8.83 -101.17
C GLN A 259 64.88 7.32 -101.15
N LYS A 260 63.73 6.91 -100.60
CA LYS A 260 63.32 5.49 -100.50
C LYS A 260 63.11 4.83 -101.85
N LYS A 261 62.64 5.57 -102.87
CA LYS A 261 62.54 5.07 -104.25
C LYS A 261 63.90 4.83 -104.93
N MET A 262 64.99 5.41 -104.43
CA MET A 262 66.35 5.01 -104.84
C MET A 262 66.67 3.62 -104.28
N PHE A 263 66.44 3.40 -102.98
CA PHE A 263 66.79 2.16 -102.28
C PHE A 263 65.85 0.97 -102.56
N GLU A 264 64.55 1.18 -102.81
CA GLU A 264 63.62 0.06 -103.08
C GLU A 264 63.82 -0.61 -104.45
N GLN A 265 64.55 0.03 -105.37
CA GLN A 265 65.05 -0.64 -106.58
C GLN A 265 66.10 -1.72 -106.27
N GLU A 266 66.73 -1.66 -105.09
CA GLU A 266 67.80 -2.57 -104.68
C GLU A 266 67.23 -3.82 -104.00
N LEU A 267 66.21 -3.66 -103.15
CA LEU A 267 65.74 -4.71 -102.22
C LEU A 267 64.58 -5.59 -102.73
N GLN A 268 63.84 -5.20 -103.77
CA GLN A 268 62.69 -5.99 -104.29
C GLN A 268 63.06 -7.30 -105.02
N ARG A 269 64.22 -7.88 -104.71
CA ARG A 269 64.74 -9.13 -105.29
C ARG A 269 64.50 -10.41 -104.45
N GLU A 270 64.06 -10.35 -103.17
CA GLU A 270 64.46 -11.41 -102.19
C GLU A 270 63.45 -12.43 -101.46
N PHE A 271 62.12 -12.28 -101.10
CA PHE A 271 61.45 -13.20 -100.03
C PHE A 271 59.85 -13.48 -99.83
N ALA A 272 59.33 -14.65 -99.19
CA ALA A 272 57.93 -14.99 -98.52
C ALA A 272 57.52 -16.50 -97.95
N VAL A 273 56.50 -16.81 -96.99
CA VAL A 273 55.82 -18.20 -96.58
C VAL A 273 54.64 -18.37 -95.43
N SER A 274 53.87 -19.53 -95.15
CA SER A 274 52.80 -19.91 -94.04
C SER A 274 52.22 -21.44 -93.96
N SER A 275 51.29 -22.17 -93.18
CA SER A 275 50.33 -22.30 -91.91
C SER A 275 49.74 -23.82 -91.65
N LEU A 276 48.76 -24.46 -90.83
CA LEU A 276 47.67 -24.38 -89.70
C LEU A 276 47.00 -25.80 -89.12
N GLY A 277 46.03 -25.98 -88.08
CA GLY A 277 45.31 -27.30 -87.59
C GLY A 277 44.22 -27.44 -86.35
N LEU A 278 43.48 -28.61 -86.01
CA LEU A 278 42.30 -28.93 -84.98
C LEU A 278 41.92 -30.49 -84.58
N ARG A 279 40.93 -31.13 -83.78
CA ARG A 279 40.04 -31.08 -82.46
C ARG A 279 38.96 -32.31 -82.12
N SER A 280 38.41 -32.66 -80.86
CA SER A 280 37.07 -33.39 -80.33
C SER A 280 36.99 -34.86 -79.59
N GLU A 281 35.98 -35.58 -78.87
CA GLU A 281 34.75 -35.51 -77.86
C GLU A 281 34.04 -36.91 -77.24
N GLU A 282 33.05 -36.97 -76.24
CA GLU A 282 31.86 -37.97 -75.82
C GLU A 282 31.67 -39.03 -74.52
N ASP A 283 30.43 -39.52 -73.99
CA ASP A 283 30.06 -40.45 -72.75
C ASP A 283 28.52 -41.05 -72.41
N VAL A 284 28.17 -41.99 -71.40
CA VAL A 284 26.86 -42.30 -70.49
C VAL A 284 26.14 -43.76 -70.15
N GLU A 285 25.56 -44.15 -68.89
CA GLU A 285 24.49 -45.27 -68.49
C GLU A 285 23.87 -45.39 -66.94
N ARG A 286 23.07 -46.30 -66.16
CA ARG A 286 22.25 -47.67 -66.01
C ARG A 286 21.27 -47.87 -64.66
N LYS A 287 20.37 -48.94 -64.34
CA LYS A 287 19.39 -49.15 -63.09
C LYS A 287 18.54 -50.54 -62.71
N GLN A 288 18.10 -50.98 -61.43
CA GLN A 288 16.97 -52.03 -61.00
C GLN A 288 16.50 -52.32 -59.45
N SER A 289 15.24 -52.77 -59.09
CA SER A 289 14.72 -53.74 -57.97
C SER A 289 13.34 -53.49 -57.22
N GLU A 290 12.45 -54.51 -56.97
CA GLU A 290 11.25 -54.48 -56.02
C GLU A 290 10.43 -55.83 -55.88
N LEU A 291 9.99 -56.28 -54.66
CA LEU A 291 8.79 -57.14 -54.28
C LEU A 291 8.95 -58.02 -53.00
N GLU A 292 8.27 -57.71 -51.87
CA GLU A 292 8.01 -58.67 -50.76
C GLU A 292 6.94 -58.15 -49.74
N GLN A 293 6.60 -58.95 -48.70
CA GLN A 293 5.73 -58.64 -47.52
C GLN A 293 4.19 -58.52 -47.72
N ARG A 294 3.36 -59.44 -47.15
CA ARG A 294 1.92 -59.16 -46.86
C ARG A 294 1.12 -60.04 -45.86
N ILE A 295 1.61 -61.19 -45.40
CA ILE A 295 0.72 -62.28 -44.87
C ILE A 295 0.44 -62.24 -43.33
N GLN A 296 1.25 -61.53 -42.53
CA GLN A 296 1.49 -61.87 -41.11
C GLN A 296 0.44 -61.43 -40.04
N ARG A 297 -0.81 -61.10 -40.39
CA ARG A 297 -1.66 -60.19 -39.57
C ARG A 297 -2.92 -60.73 -38.83
N ARG A 298 -3.18 -62.05 -38.72
CA ARG A 298 -4.50 -62.57 -38.26
C ARG A 298 -4.58 -63.34 -36.93
N LEU A 299 -3.50 -63.48 -36.15
CA LEU A 299 -3.47 -64.34 -34.95
C LEU A 299 -3.64 -63.62 -33.59
N GLN A 300 -3.78 -62.30 -33.56
CA GLN A 300 -3.49 -61.50 -32.35
C GLN A 300 -4.73 -61.02 -31.56
N ASP A 301 -5.93 -61.50 -31.87
CA ASP A 301 -7.17 -60.79 -31.49
C ASP A 301 -7.82 -61.25 -30.17
N ALA A 302 -7.59 -62.50 -29.72
CA ALA A 302 -8.35 -63.11 -28.62
C ALA A 302 -7.79 -62.89 -27.20
N GLU A 303 -6.52 -62.51 -27.04
CA GLU A 303 -5.91 -62.33 -25.70
C GLU A 303 -6.39 -61.05 -24.98
N ARG A 304 -7.08 -60.16 -25.70
CA ARG A 304 -7.20 -58.74 -25.37
C ARG A 304 -8.12 -58.40 -24.20
N GLU A 305 -9.14 -59.21 -23.91
CA GLU A 305 -10.21 -58.80 -22.98
C GLU A 305 -9.78 -58.83 -21.50
N ARG A 306 -9.05 -59.87 -21.07
CA ARG A 306 -8.55 -59.93 -19.68
C ARG A 306 -7.49 -58.89 -19.36
N GLU A 307 -6.81 -58.37 -20.39
CA GLU A 307 -5.93 -57.22 -20.24
C GLU A 307 -6.70 -55.93 -19.91
N LEU A 308 -7.98 -55.79 -20.29
CA LEU A 308 -8.72 -54.53 -20.19
C LEU A 308 -8.97 -54.08 -18.74
N GLU A 309 -9.24 -55.00 -17.82
CA GLU A 309 -9.52 -54.64 -16.42
C GLU A 309 -8.24 -54.26 -15.67
N VAL A 310 -7.15 -55.00 -15.89
CA VAL A 310 -5.81 -54.64 -15.39
C VAL A 310 -5.34 -53.32 -16.00
N ARG A 311 -5.55 -53.13 -17.32
CA ARG A 311 -5.35 -51.84 -17.99
C ARG A 311 -6.17 -50.73 -17.34
N LYS A 312 -7.43 -50.96 -16.95
CA LYS A 312 -8.30 -49.93 -16.37
C LYS A 312 -7.83 -49.45 -14.99
N MET A 313 -7.37 -50.35 -14.12
CA MET A 313 -6.76 -49.95 -12.83
C MET A 313 -5.42 -49.24 -13.06
N MET A 314 -4.56 -49.79 -13.93
CA MET A 314 -3.27 -49.18 -14.26
C MET A 314 -3.44 -47.82 -14.97
N GLN A 315 -4.50 -47.64 -15.78
CA GLN A 315 -4.90 -46.37 -16.38
C GLN A 315 -5.33 -45.33 -15.34
N GLN A 316 -5.99 -45.72 -14.25
CA GLN A 316 -6.33 -44.77 -13.17
C GLN A 316 -5.09 -44.32 -12.39
N GLN A 317 -4.18 -45.24 -12.08
CA GLN A 317 -2.90 -44.89 -11.44
C GLN A 317 -2.01 -44.06 -12.38
N LEU A 318 -1.96 -44.43 -13.67
CA LEU A 318 -1.27 -43.68 -14.71
C LEU A 318 -1.90 -42.29 -14.89
N ALA A 319 -3.23 -42.16 -14.90
CA ALA A 319 -3.92 -40.88 -14.99
C ALA A 319 -3.59 -39.97 -13.81
N GLY A 320 -3.53 -40.52 -12.59
CA GLY A 320 -3.07 -39.78 -11.40
C GLY A 320 -1.58 -39.43 -11.43
N ALA A 321 -0.75 -40.20 -12.13
CA ALA A 321 0.66 -39.87 -12.36
C ALA A 321 0.83 -38.81 -13.46
N THR A 322 0.09 -38.92 -14.57
CA THR A 322 0.09 -37.94 -15.66
C THR A 322 -0.53 -36.62 -15.24
N GLN A 323 -1.55 -36.60 -14.37
CA GLN A 323 -2.09 -35.35 -13.84
C GLN A 323 -1.04 -34.59 -13.05
N ARG A 324 -0.38 -35.23 -12.06
CA ARG A 324 0.73 -34.61 -11.31
C ARG A 324 1.89 -34.19 -12.21
N ASN A 325 2.15 -34.92 -13.30
CA ASN A 325 3.15 -34.56 -14.31
C ASN A 325 2.72 -33.29 -15.07
N VAL A 326 1.46 -33.22 -15.53
CA VAL A 326 0.84 -32.05 -16.18
C VAL A 326 0.82 -30.84 -15.24
N ASP A 327 0.46 -31.01 -13.97
CA ASP A 327 0.46 -29.95 -12.95
C ASP A 327 1.88 -29.39 -12.74
N MET A 328 2.89 -30.28 -12.70
CA MET A 328 4.31 -29.93 -12.58
C MET A 328 4.88 -29.28 -13.85
N TRP A 329 4.42 -29.67 -15.04
CA TRP A 329 4.74 -28.97 -16.29
C TRP A 329 4.04 -27.61 -16.37
N ALA A 330 2.79 -27.49 -15.92
CA ALA A 330 2.06 -26.22 -15.86
C ALA A 330 2.73 -25.24 -14.88
N GLY A 331 3.20 -25.71 -13.72
CA GLY A 331 4.01 -24.92 -12.81
C GLY A 331 5.29 -24.40 -13.45
N LYS A 332 6.07 -25.28 -14.10
CA LYS A 332 7.29 -24.91 -14.83
C LYS A 332 7.04 -23.92 -15.98
N GLU A 333 5.95 -24.11 -16.72
CA GLU A 333 5.53 -23.23 -17.81
C GLU A 333 5.12 -21.84 -17.29
N MET A 334 4.41 -21.77 -16.16
CA MET A 334 4.10 -20.49 -15.50
C MET A 334 5.36 -19.79 -14.97
N GLU A 335 6.27 -20.51 -14.32
CA GLU A 335 7.58 -19.96 -13.92
C GLU A 335 8.45 -19.53 -15.10
N HIS A 336 8.34 -20.23 -16.24
CA HIS A 336 9.03 -19.85 -17.47
C HIS A 336 8.43 -18.56 -18.03
N ARG A 337 7.10 -18.45 -18.12
CA ARG A 337 6.40 -17.23 -18.52
C ARG A 337 6.74 -16.05 -17.63
N PHE A 338 6.70 -16.19 -16.31
CA PHE A 338 7.09 -15.10 -15.39
C PHE A 338 8.53 -14.63 -15.61
N ARG A 339 9.46 -15.53 -15.96
CA ARG A 339 10.84 -15.16 -16.32
C ARG A 339 10.93 -14.49 -17.69
N MET A 340 10.19 -14.95 -18.71
CA MET A 340 10.12 -14.28 -20.01
C MET A 340 9.53 -12.87 -19.87
N ASP A 341 8.42 -12.72 -19.15
CA ASP A 341 7.78 -11.43 -18.83
C ASP A 341 8.76 -10.46 -18.13
N HIS A 342 9.58 -10.97 -17.21
CA HIS A 342 10.59 -10.17 -16.51
C HIS A 342 11.71 -9.72 -17.46
N LEU A 343 12.26 -10.66 -18.24
CA LEU A 343 13.31 -10.39 -19.23
C LEU A 343 12.83 -9.45 -20.35
N GLU A 344 11.57 -9.54 -20.76
CA GLU A 344 10.98 -8.59 -21.72
C GLU A 344 10.89 -7.18 -21.15
N ARG A 345 10.53 -7.01 -19.87
CA ARG A 345 10.48 -5.69 -19.22
C ARG A 345 11.88 -5.09 -19.11
N GLU A 346 12.88 -5.91 -18.74
CA GLU A 346 14.29 -5.50 -18.70
C GLU A 346 14.81 -5.15 -20.10
N ALA A 347 14.55 -5.98 -21.12
CA ALA A 347 14.96 -5.71 -22.50
C ALA A 347 14.36 -4.40 -23.03
N ARG A 348 13.09 -4.11 -22.73
CA ARG A 348 12.43 -2.84 -23.07
C ARG A 348 13.06 -1.65 -22.33
N GLN A 349 13.43 -1.80 -21.05
CA GLN A 349 14.16 -0.76 -20.31
C GLN A 349 15.57 -0.52 -20.86
N VAL A 350 16.30 -1.57 -21.23
CA VAL A 350 17.63 -1.48 -21.85
C VAL A 350 17.54 -0.84 -23.24
N GLN A 351 16.50 -1.12 -24.03
CA GLN A 351 16.25 -0.44 -25.31
C GLN A 351 15.97 1.06 -25.11
N LEU A 352 15.15 1.44 -24.13
CA LEU A 352 14.89 2.84 -23.79
C LEU A 352 16.16 3.56 -23.31
N ALA A 353 16.98 2.93 -22.47
CA ALA A 353 18.26 3.46 -22.02
C ALA A 353 19.23 3.66 -23.22
N LYS A 354 19.32 2.67 -24.12
CA LYS A 354 20.15 2.75 -25.33
C LYS A 354 19.72 3.91 -26.23
N LEU A 355 18.42 4.05 -26.50
CA LEU A 355 17.90 5.18 -27.29
C LEU A 355 18.16 6.52 -26.59
N SER A 356 18.05 6.60 -25.26
CA SER A 356 18.39 7.81 -24.52
C SER A 356 19.89 8.15 -24.60
N THR A 357 20.80 7.17 -24.59
CA THR A 357 22.24 7.44 -24.80
C THR A 357 22.57 7.82 -26.24
N GLN A 358 21.90 7.24 -27.23
CA GLN A 358 22.08 7.59 -28.63
C GLN A 358 21.57 9.01 -28.94
N ASN A 359 20.42 9.42 -28.37
CA ASN A 359 19.92 10.78 -28.49
C ASN A 359 20.90 11.79 -27.86
N ARG A 360 21.42 11.53 -26.65
CA ARG A 360 22.42 12.42 -26.02
C ARG A 360 23.70 12.57 -26.83
N ALA A 361 24.17 11.49 -27.47
CA ALA A 361 25.35 11.56 -28.34
C ALA A 361 25.09 12.40 -29.60
N LEU A 362 23.89 12.31 -30.19
CA LEU A 362 23.48 13.14 -31.33
C LEU A 362 23.24 14.61 -30.91
N GLU A 363 22.70 14.86 -29.72
CA GLU A 363 22.57 16.20 -29.12
C GLU A 363 23.96 16.83 -28.93
N GLN A 364 24.95 16.06 -28.46
CA GLN A 364 26.35 16.48 -28.34
C GLN A 364 26.98 16.74 -29.72
N GLU A 365 26.85 15.84 -30.69
CA GLU A 365 27.39 16.03 -32.05
C GLU A 365 26.82 17.28 -32.74
N VAL A 366 25.52 17.57 -32.52
CA VAL A 366 24.88 18.81 -33.00
C VAL A 366 25.45 20.05 -32.28
N HIS A 367 25.65 20.00 -30.96
CA HIS A 367 26.30 21.09 -30.23
C HIS A 367 27.74 21.33 -30.69
N ASP A 368 28.54 20.28 -30.89
CA ASP A 368 29.91 20.37 -31.39
C ASP A 368 29.97 20.93 -32.82
N LEU A 369 28.97 20.63 -33.66
CA LEU A 369 28.84 21.21 -35.01
C LEU A 369 28.40 22.68 -34.96
N MET A 370 27.50 23.04 -34.05
CA MET A 370 27.11 24.45 -33.83
C MET A 370 28.29 25.27 -33.34
N HIS A 371 29.02 24.80 -32.32
CA HIS A 371 30.18 25.48 -31.77
C HIS A 371 31.25 25.73 -32.83
N ARG A 372 31.57 24.73 -33.67
CA ARG A 372 32.53 24.91 -34.78
C ARG A 372 32.04 25.91 -35.83
N CYS A 373 30.74 25.94 -36.14
CA CYS A 373 30.18 26.95 -37.04
C CYS A 373 30.17 28.37 -36.42
N GLU A 374 30.11 28.48 -35.10
CA GLU A 374 30.24 29.73 -34.34
C GLU A 374 31.70 30.19 -34.32
N GLU A 375 32.64 29.30 -33.97
CA GLU A 375 34.09 29.52 -34.06
C GLU A 375 34.53 29.94 -35.47
N ASP A 376 34.08 29.27 -36.54
CA ASP A 376 34.38 29.64 -37.93
C ASP A 376 33.87 31.06 -38.27
N LYS A 377 32.73 31.48 -37.71
CA LYS A 377 32.16 32.83 -37.92
C LYS A 377 32.87 33.89 -37.09
N ASP A 378 33.29 33.57 -35.87
CA ASP A 378 34.11 34.46 -35.06
C ASP A 378 35.49 34.64 -35.70
N HIS A 379 36.14 33.58 -36.21
CA HIS A 379 37.40 33.70 -36.95
C HIS A 379 37.25 34.55 -38.23
N GLU A 380 36.16 34.40 -39.00
CA GLU A 380 35.85 35.26 -40.15
C GLU A 380 35.67 36.73 -39.74
N THR A 381 34.92 37.01 -38.66
CA THR A 381 34.66 38.39 -38.23
C THR A 381 35.88 39.04 -37.58
N GLU A 382 36.68 38.29 -36.80
CA GLU A 382 37.97 38.76 -36.30
C GLU A 382 38.95 39.05 -37.44
N ALA A 383 39.00 38.20 -38.48
CA ALA A 383 39.84 38.45 -39.65
C ALA A 383 39.44 39.75 -40.37
N GLY A 384 38.14 39.95 -40.61
CA GLY A 384 37.62 41.20 -41.18
C GLY A 384 37.82 42.42 -40.27
N LEU A 385 37.80 42.25 -38.94
CA LEU A 385 38.11 43.32 -37.98
C LEU A 385 39.61 43.66 -37.95
N ARG A 386 40.50 42.67 -38.09
CA ARG A 386 41.96 42.87 -38.23
C ARG A 386 42.28 43.59 -39.54
N GLU A 387 41.66 43.18 -40.65
CA GLU A 387 41.77 43.86 -41.95
C GLU A 387 41.28 45.32 -41.85
N LEU A 388 40.08 45.55 -41.29
CA LEU A 388 39.55 46.90 -41.02
C LEU A 388 40.36 47.72 -40.00
N ALA A 389 41.21 47.11 -39.17
CA ALA A 389 42.10 47.80 -38.25
C ALA A 389 43.36 48.27 -38.99
N LEU A 390 44.02 47.39 -39.74
CA LEU A 390 45.15 47.74 -40.61
C LEU A 390 44.76 48.83 -41.61
N ASP A 391 43.62 48.68 -42.27
CA ASP A 391 43.08 49.64 -43.24
C ASP A 391 42.73 51.01 -42.59
N LYS A 392 42.45 51.05 -41.27
CA LYS A 392 42.33 52.30 -40.50
C LYS A 392 43.69 52.87 -40.09
N GLU A 393 44.66 52.04 -39.73
CA GLU A 393 46.01 52.48 -39.39
C GLU A 393 46.72 53.04 -40.62
N GLU A 394 46.58 52.45 -41.81
CA GLU A 394 47.10 53.02 -43.06
C GLU A 394 46.44 54.37 -43.37
N ARG A 395 45.10 54.46 -43.31
CA ARG A 395 44.38 55.75 -43.45
C ARG A 395 44.79 56.79 -42.40
N GLY A 396 45.11 56.33 -41.18
CA GLY A 396 45.63 57.13 -40.08
C GLY A 396 47.05 57.65 -40.36
N GLN A 397 47.99 56.77 -40.72
CA GLN A 397 49.33 57.12 -41.14
C GLN A 397 49.31 58.09 -42.33
N ASP A 398 48.43 57.88 -43.31
CA ASP A 398 48.25 58.79 -44.44
C ASP A 398 47.64 60.14 -44.03
N SER A 399 46.77 60.18 -43.03
CA SER A 399 46.31 61.45 -42.44
C SER A 399 47.43 62.19 -41.71
N VAL A 400 48.31 61.47 -41.01
CA VAL A 400 49.48 62.04 -40.32
C VAL A 400 50.54 62.48 -41.32
N ARG A 401 50.76 61.73 -42.41
CA ARG A 401 51.62 62.14 -43.54
C ARG A 401 51.10 63.43 -44.17
N ARG A 402 49.80 63.53 -44.47
CA ARG A 402 49.15 64.75 -44.98
C ARG A 402 49.29 65.93 -44.02
N LEU A 403 49.04 65.72 -42.73
CA LEU A 403 49.21 66.75 -41.70
C LEU A 403 50.67 67.19 -41.57
N ALA A 404 51.63 66.27 -41.56
CA ALA A 404 53.05 66.59 -41.50
C ALA A 404 53.53 67.37 -42.75
N THR A 405 53.02 67.06 -43.95
CA THR A 405 53.28 67.89 -45.13
C THR A 405 52.66 69.29 -44.99
N MET A 406 51.42 69.40 -44.50
CA MET A 406 50.79 70.72 -44.26
C MET A 406 51.48 71.52 -43.16
N GLU A 407 51.95 70.88 -42.09
CA GLU A 407 52.73 71.56 -41.04
C GLU A 407 54.11 71.97 -41.55
N SER A 408 54.75 71.19 -42.43
CA SER A 408 56.01 71.58 -43.08
C SER A 408 55.81 72.78 -44.02
N GLU A 409 54.72 72.81 -44.80
CA GLU A 409 54.34 73.97 -45.63
C GLU A 409 53.98 75.20 -44.77
N VAL A 410 53.21 75.02 -43.71
CA VAL A 410 52.87 76.10 -42.76
C VAL A 410 54.12 76.60 -42.05
N LEU A 411 55.04 75.74 -41.61
CA LEU A 411 56.27 76.15 -40.94
C LEU A 411 57.25 76.85 -41.89
N THR A 412 57.38 76.40 -43.14
CA THR A 412 58.18 77.12 -44.15
C THR A 412 57.55 78.47 -44.50
N GLY A 413 56.23 78.55 -44.64
CA GLY A 413 55.49 79.82 -44.77
C GLY A 413 55.60 80.74 -43.55
N ARG A 414 55.63 80.17 -42.34
CA ARG A 414 55.78 80.91 -41.07
C ARG A 414 57.20 81.38 -40.83
N GLN A 415 58.21 80.61 -41.25
CA GLN A 415 59.61 81.07 -41.31
C GLN A 415 59.80 82.15 -42.37
N HIS A 416 59.20 82.00 -43.55
CA HIS A 416 59.22 83.03 -44.60
C HIS A 416 58.62 84.37 -44.10
N THR A 417 57.45 84.33 -43.47
CA THR A 417 56.80 85.53 -42.90
C THR A 417 57.49 86.06 -41.63
N HIS A 418 58.05 85.20 -40.78
CA HIS A 418 58.83 85.63 -39.61
C HIS A 418 60.16 86.28 -40.01
N ASN A 419 60.82 85.81 -41.07
CA ASN A 419 62.02 86.45 -41.63
C ASN A 419 61.72 87.83 -42.28
N LEU A 420 60.46 88.09 -42.66
CA LEU A 420 59.99 89.42 -43.08
C LEU A 420 59.65 90.31 -41.87
N ALA A 421 59.09 89.74 -40.80
CA ALA A 421 58.66 90.48 -39.61
C ALA A 421 59.81 90.83 -38.64
N SER A 422 60.71 89.88 -38.36
CA SER A 422 61.83 90.01 -37.40
C SER A 422 62.99 90.87 -37.93
N ARG A 423 62.69 91.80 -38.85
CA ARG A 423 63.60 92.85 -39.32
C ARG A 423 63.16 94.24 -38.83
N GLY A 424 62.36 94.28 -37.76
CA GLY A 424 61.95 95.51 -37.08
C GLY A 424 61.63 95.32 -35.59
N VAL A 425 62.40 96.02 -34.74
CA VAL A 425 62.23 96.23 -33.28
C VAL A 425 62.70 95.09 -32.35
N ASP A 426 63.53 95.48 -31.38
CA ASP A 426 64.18 94.68 -30.34
C ASP A 426 63.81 95.17 -28.92
N ASP A 427 64.19 94.38 -27.89
CA ASP A 427 64.24 94.67 -26.43
C ASP A 427 62.92 94.95 -25.67
N ARG A 428 62.55 94.03 -24.77
CA ARG A 428 62.48 94.34 -23.31
C ARG A 428 62.43 93.13 -22.37
N LYS A 429 62.72 93.43 -21.10
CA LYS A 429 63.01 92.57 -19.93
C LYS A 429 61.94 92.80 -18.82
N HIS A 430 61.76 92.05 -17.73
CA HIS A 430 62.06 90.67 -17.26
C HIS A 430 61.55 90.58 -15.77
N VAL A 431 61.64 89.41 -15.12
CA VAL A 431 61.59 89.15 -13.64
C VAL A 431 60.22 88.81 -12.99
N GLY A 432 60.22 87.73 -12.18
CA GLY A 432 59.15 87.21 -11.31
C GLY A 432 59.67 86.12 -10.34
N TRP A 433 58.82 85.65 -9.41
CA TRP A 433 59.10 84.66 -8.32
C TRP A 433 57.91 83.69 -8.14
N ASN A 434 58.00 82.45 -7.63
CA ASN A 434 58.78 81.79 -6.54
C ASN A 434 58.13 81.98 -5.13
N ALA A 435 58.07 81.00 -4.20
CA ALA A 435 58.53 79.58 -4.15
C ALA A 435 57.58 78.74 -3.24
N SER A 436 57.36 77.42 -3.43
CA SER A 436 58.12 76.25 -2.88
C SER A 436 57.88 75.97 -1.37
N LEU A 437 57.78 74.75 -0.81
CA LEU A 437 58.68 73.58 -0.91
C LEU A 437 57.99 72.18 -0.79
N HIS A 438 58.50 71.21 -1.57
CA HIS A 438 58.91 69.82 -1.24
C HIS A 438 57.98 68.83 -0.47
N ASP A 439 57.90 67.52 -0.79
CA ASP A 439 58.40 66.66 -1.91
C ASP A 439 57.64 65.28 -1.86
N SER A 440 57.95 64.12 -2.50
CA SER A 440 59.12 63.60 -3.27
C SER A 440 58.78 62.40 -4.20
N ASN A 441 59.82 61.68 -4.65
CA ASN A 441 59.87 60.50 -5.54
C ASN A 441 59.57 59.13 -4.83
N THR A 442 59.47 57.95 -5.48
CA THR A 442 60.07 57.48 -6.76
C THR A 442 59.26 56.35 -7.46
N MET A 443 59.54 56.11 -8.75
CA MET A 443 59.06 54.98 -9.58
C MET A 443 59.65 53.61 -9.17
N ALA A 444 58.99 52.49 -9.56
CA ALA A 444 59.50 51.56 -10.59
C ALA A 444 58.69 50.23 -10.79
N SER A 445 58.55 49.85 -12.07
CA SER A 445 58.51 48.47 -12.63
C SER A 445 57.30 47.53 -12.47
N LEU A 446 57.20 46.69 -13.51
CA LEU A 446 56.21 45.71 -13.98
C LEU A 446 55.68 44.63 -13.00
N ASP A 447 54.44 44.24 -13.30
CA ASP A 447 53.85 42.89 -13.47
C ASP A 447 53.96 41.77 -12.41
N ASP A 448 52.77 41.21 -12.12
CA ASP A 448 52.39 39.78 -12.26
C ASP A 448 51.95 38.98 -11.01
N HIS A 449 50.85 38.22 -11.21
CA HIS A 449 50.31 37.06 -10.45
C HIS A 449 50.19 37.07 -8.90
N GLY A 450 49.13 36.40 -8.39
CA GLY A 450 49.12 35.80 -7.04
C GLY A 450 47.87 36.08 -6.20
N ASP A 451 47.01 35.07 -6.06
CA ASP A 451 45.80 35.10 -5.23
C ASP A 451 45.98 34.32 -3.90
N GLU A 452 44.95 34.35 -3.05
CA GLU A 452 44.70 33.54 -1.84
C GLU A 452 45.52 33.79 -0.54
N LEU A 453 44.78 34.10 0.54
CA LEU A 453 45.21 34.11 1.94
C LEU A 453 44.66 32.90 2.71
N PRO A 454 45.49 32.10 3.41
CA PRO A 454 45.00 31.08 4.33
C PRO A 454 44.83 31.61 5.76
N SER A 455 43.59 31.81 6.22
CA SER A 455 43.28 32.01 7.64
C SER A 455 42.30 30.96 8.17
N ARG A 456 42.68 30.25 9.24
CA ARG A 456 41.99 29.02 9.69
C ARG A 456 41.44 29.16 11.12
N VAL A 457 40.19 29.61 11.23
CA VAL A 457 39.43 29.59 12.49
C VAL A 457 38.84 28.19 12.73
N LYS A 458 38.79 27.74 13.99
CA LYS A 458 38.30 26.40 14.37
C LYS A 458 36.87 26.47 14.94
N PHE A 459 35.92 25.81 14.27
CA PHE A 459 34.55 25.59 14.77
C PHE A 459 34.28 24.09 15.03
N GLU A 460 34.86 23.56 16.11
CA GLU A 460 34.63 22.17 16.55
C GLU A 460 34.55 22.08 18.08
N ARG A 461 33.41 22.45 18.68
CA ARG A 461 33.11 22.06 20.08
C ARG A 461 31.63 21.94 20.47
N ASP A 462 30.73 22.72 19.87
CA ASP A 462 29.36 22.83 20.39
C ASP A 462 28.38 21.75 19.91
N ARG A 463 28.73 21.00 18.85
CA ARG A 463 27.81 20.06 18.18
C ARG A 463 27.16 19.05 19.14
N ARG A 464 27.96 18.43 20.02
CA ARG A 464 27.47 17.46 21.02
C ARG A 464 26.52 18.06 22.06
N MET A 465 26.69 19.32 22.43
CA MET A 465 25.77 20.00 23.37
C MET A 465 24.40 20.21 22.72
N PHE A 466 24.37 20.52 21.42
CA PHE A 466 23.12 20.59 20.66
C PHE A 466 22.51 19.19 20.42
N ASP A 467 23.32 18.18 20.07
CA ASP A 467 22.87 16.79 19.91
C ASP A 467 22.19 16.25 21.20
N GLU A 468 22.76 16.55 22.37
CA GLU A 468 22.21 16.17 23.68
C GLU A 468 20.91 16.94 24.02
N GLN A 469 20.85 18.25 23.75
CA GLN A 469 19.65 19.06 23.97
C GLN A 469 18.51 18.70 23.01
N GLU A 470 18.79 18.41 21.74
CA GLU A 470 17.81 17.91 20.78
C GLU A 470 17.27 16.53 21.22
N MET A 471 18.14 15.64 21.69
CA MET A 471 17.71 14.34 22.24
C MET A 471 16.89 14.47 23.52
N GLU A 472 17.11 15.49 24.35
CA GLU A 472 16.25 15.81 25.51
C GLU A 472 14.87 16.30 25.05
N LEU A 473 14.83 17.29 24.15
CA LEU A 473 13.61 17.82 23.54
C LEU A 473 12.79 16.72 22.85
N LEU A 474 13.43 15.80 22.14
CA LEU A 474 12.75 14.66 21.48
C LEU A 474 12.16 13.65 22.49
N LYS A 475 12.78 13.46 23.67
CA LYS A 475 12.16 12.69 24.77
C LYS A 475 10.95 13.42 25.33
N GLU A 476 11.05 14.74 25.55
CA GLU A 476 9.97 15.54 26.12
C GLU A 476 8.77 15.66 25.17
N VAL A 477 9.01 15.89 23.88
CA VAL A 477 7.97 15.83 22.83
C VAL A 477 7.33 14.44 22.76
N ARG A 478 8.10 13.35 22.93
CA ARG A 478 7.55 11.99 22.99
C ARG A 478 6.66 11.79 24.22
N ARG A 479 7.08 12.27 25.39
CA ARG A 479 6.30 12.26 26.65
C ARG A 479 5.02 13.10 26.53
N LEU A 480 5.09 14.27 25.90
CA LEU A 480 3.93 15.14 25.65
C LEU A 480 2.93 14.48 24.67
N ARG A 481 3.41 13.90 23.57
CA ARG A 481 2.56 13.14 22.63
C ARG A 481 1.90 11.92 23.30
N GLN A 482 2.64 11.20 24.15
CA GLN A 482 2.08 10.08 24.89
C GLN A 482 1.02 10.53 25.92
N LYS A 483 1.25 11.65 26.62
CA LYS A 483 0.26 12.26 27.52
C LYS A 483 -1.00 12.75 26.79
N LEU A 484 -0.82 13.41 25.64
CA LEU A 484 -1.94 13.82 24.77
C LEU A 484 -2.73 12.61 24.24
N ALA A 485 -2.06 11.50 23.92
CA ALA A 485 -2.73 10.27 23.51
C ALA A 485 -3.53 9.64 24.66
N THR A 486 -3.03 9.65 25.90
CA THR A 486 -3.82 9.21 27.07
C THR A 486 -4.97 10.15 27.40
N ASP A 487 -4.76 11.47 27.31
CA ASP A 487 -5.80 12.46 27.59
C ASP A 487 -6.92 12.42 26.54
N ASN A 488 -6.62 12.25 25.25
CA ASN A 488 -7.63 12.01 24.21
C ASN A 488 -8.35 10.66 24.38
N ARG A 489 -7.66 9.63 24.88
CA ARG A 489 -8.28 8.31 25.14
C ARG A 489 -9.19 8.32 26.39
N ASN A 490 -8.98 9.25 27.31
CA ASN A 490 -9.82 9.46 28.50
C ASN A 490 -10.96 10.48 28.27
N LYS A 491 -10.83 11.37 27.28
CA LYS A 491 -11.92 12.27 26.87
C LYS A 491 -12.97 11.50 26.06
N ARG A 492 -14.14 11.29 26.66
CA ARG A 492 -15.36 10.98 25.88
C ARG A 492 -15.67 12.15 24.93
N PRO A 493 -16.21 11.90 23.73
CA PRO A 493 -16.70 12.97 22.87
C PRO A 493 -17.80 13.76 23.59
N PRO A 494 -17.93 15.08 23.33
CA PRO A 494 -19.03 15.87 23.87
C PRO A 494 -20.38 15.36 23.35
N PRO A 495 -21.46 15.46 24.13
CA PRO A 495 -22.79 15.17 23.62
C PRO A 495 -23.13 16.12 22.47
N LEU A 496 -23.65 15.58 21.37
CA LEU A 496 -24.13 16.39 20.25
C LEU A 496 -25.34 17.21 20.73
N SER A 497 -25.19 18.53 20.73
CA SER A 497 -26.29 19.44 21.02
C SER A 497 -27.34 19.32 19.92
N ALA A 498 -28.56 18.93 20.28
CA ALA A 498 -29.68 19.07 19.37
C ALA A 498 -29.94 20.57 19.12
N ALA A 499 -29.78 21.01 17.88
CA ALA A 499 -30.33 22.27 17.42
C ALA A 499 -31.74 21.99 16.89
N GLY A 500 -32.75 22.67 17.44
CA GLY A 500 -34.14 22.51 17.04
C GLY A 500 -34.65 23.66 16.18
N ASP A 501 -35.86 23.45 15.65
CA ASP A 501 -36.92 24.43 15.43
C ASP A 501 -36.56 25.79 14.80
N CYS A 502 -36.55 25.81 13.46
CA CYS A 502 -37.12 26.86 12.60
C CYS A 502 -37.38 26.30 11.20
#